data_AF-A0A0S2TEK2-F1
#
_entry.id   AF-A0A0S2TEK2-F1
#
_cell.length_a   1.000
_cell.length_b   1.000
_cell.length_c   1.000
_cell.angle_alpha   90.00
_cell.angle_beta   90.00
_cell.angle_gamma   90.00
#
_symmetry.space_group_name_H-M   'P 1'
#
loop_
_entity.id
_entity.type
_entity.pdbx_description
1 polymer ?
#
loop_
_entity_poly.entity_id
_entity_poly.type
_entity_poly.pdbx_seq_one_letter_code
_entity_poly.pdbx_strand_id
1 'polypeptide(L)'
;MNTDRLHFDLNQNMANSDKVARYALGAVLIASIFVVAPAYTSSVVLLPLIAIPIVISAIIGWDPVYALFQKSPIPKLLAFNMLKPATE
;
A
#
# COMPACT_ATOMS: atom_id res chain seq x y z
N MET A 1 -19.08 7.86 26.10
CA MET A 1 -18.67 6.72 25.25
C MET A 1 -18.25 7.32 23.92
N ASN A 2 -16.95 7.64 23.78
CA ASN A 2 -16.41 8.20 22.53
C ASN A 2 -16.42 7.08 21.50
N THR A 3 -17.30 7.20 20.51
CA THR A 3 -17.20 6.42 19.28
C THR A 3 -16.14 7.09 18.44
N ASP A 4 -14.87 6.77 18.71
CA ASP A 4 -13.79 7.05 17.78
C ASP A 4 -14.15 6.33 16.49
N ARG A 5 -14.74 7.09 15.55
CA ARG A 5 -15.13 6.58 14.26
C ARG A 5 -13.83 6.15 13.59
N LEU A 6 -13.63 4.85 13.46
CA LEU A 6 -12.64 4.26 12.56
C LEU A 6 -12.92 4.82 11.16
N HIS A 7 -12.26 5.94 10.86
CA HIS A 7 -12.34 6.56 9.55
C HIS A 7 -11.43 5.72 8.66
N PHE A 8 -12.03 4.80 7.91
CA PHE A 8 -11.34 4.12 6.83
C PHE A 8 -11.04 5.18 5.77
N ASP A 9 -9.85 5.76 5.84
CA ASP A 9 -9.40 6.72 4.85
C ASP A 9 -9.00 5.93 3.60
N LEU A 10 -9.94 5.84 2.65
CA LEU A 10 -9.74 5.24 1.33
C LEU A 10 -8.90 6.15 0.41
N ASN A 11 -8.44 7.29 0.90
CA ASN A 11 -7.52 8.12 0.15
C ASN A 11 -6.26 7.34 -0.21
N GLN A 12 -5.77 7.62 -1.41
CA GLN A 12 -4.59 6.99 -1.97
C GLN A 12 -3.39 7.20 -1.01
N ASN A 13 -2.96 6.12 -0.36
CA ASN A 13 -1.90 6.15 0.65
C ASN A 13 -0.52 5.74 0.07
N MET A 14 -0.47 5.51 -1.25
CA MET A 14 0.68 4.95 -1.95
C MET A 14 1.14 5.85 -3.10
N ALA A 15 2.46 6.00 -3.23
CA ALA A 15 3.10 6.77 -4.29
C ALA A 15 2.93 6.10 -5.66
N ASN A 16 2.97 6.88 -6.74
CA ASN A 16 2.87 6.35 -8.11
C ASN A 16 4.05 5.42 -8.46
N SER A 17 5.24 5.66 -7.92
CA SER A 17 6.39 4.75 -8.06
C SER A 17 6.08 3.34 -7.55
N ASP A 18 5.41 3.26 -6.41
CA ASP A 18 5.13 2.00 -5.73
C ASP A 18 4.03 1.22 -6.45
N LYS A 19 3.06 1.93 -7.05
CA LYS A 19 2.09 1.33 -7.98
C LYS A 19 2.81 0.66 -9.15
N VAL A 20 3.72 1.36 -9.81
CA VAL A 20 4.49 0.83 -10.95
C VAL A 20 5.31 -0.40 -10.53
N ALA A 21 6.00 -0.33 -9.38
CA ALA A 21 6.76 -1.46 -8.85
C ALA A 21 5.87 -2.70 -8.61
N ARG A 22 4.65 -2.53 -8.09
CA ARG A 22 3.70 -3.62 -7.87
C ARG A 22 3.13 -4.20 -9.15
N TYR A 23 2.84 -3.36 -10.15
CA TYR A 23 2.46 -3.85 -11.47
C TYR A 23 3.57 -4.69 -12.11
N ALA A 24 4.81 -4.21 -12.03
CA ALA A 24 5.97 -4.96 -12.53
C ALA A 24 6.16 -6.29 -11.78
N LEU A 25 6.07 -6.27 -10.45
CA LEU A 25 6.19 -7.48 -9.63
C LEU A 25 5.07 -8.48 -9.92
N GLY A 26 3.82 -8.02 -10.03
CA GLY A 26 2.69 -8.85 -10.42
C GLY A 26 2.85 -9.47 -11.81
N ALA A 27 3.33 -8.69 -12.78
CA ALA A 27 3.62 -9.19 -14.13
C ALA A 27 4.70 -10.27 -14.11
N VAL A 28 5.77 -10.10 -13.34
CA VAL A 28 6.84 -11.11 -13.19
C VAL A 28 6.30 -12.39 -12.54
N LEU A 29 5.48 -12.28 -11.50
CA LEU A 29 4.87 -13.43 -10.81
C LEU A 29 3.90 -14.21 -11.71
N ILE A 30 3.18 -13.53 -12.60
CA ILE A 30 2.33 -14.18 -13.60
C ILE A 30 3.21 -14.81 -14.68
N ALA A 31 4.23 -14.10 -15.15
CA ALA A 31 5.12 -14.58 -16.21
C ALA A 31 5.96 -15.80 -15.81
N SER A 32 6.25 -15.97 -14.51
CA SER A 32 7.10 -17.06 -14.03
C SER A 32 6.55 -18.45 -14.37
N ILE A 33 5.22 -18.61 -14.51
CA ILE A 33 4.62 -19.91 -14.88
C ILE A 33 5.04 -20.37 -16.29
N PHE A 34 5.36 -19.43 -17.19
CA PHE A 34 5.79 -19.72 -18.56
C PHE A 34 7.30 -20.04 -18.64
N VAL A 35 8.09 -19.60 -17.66
CA VAL A 35 9.54 -19.82 -17.63
C VAL A 35 9.90 -21.15 -16.99
N VAL A 36 9.16 -21.57 -15.95
CA VAL A 36 9.43 -22.80 -15.19
C VAL A 36 8.67 -24.02 -15.76
N ALA A 37 8.14 -23.89 -16.98
CA ALA A 37 7.20 -24.82 -17.61
C ALA A 37 7.54 -26.33 -17.63
N PRO A 38 8.80 -26.82 -17.68
CA PRO A 38 9.02 -28.27 -17.68
C PRO A 38 8.87 -28.92 -16.29
N ALA A 39 8.83 -28.13 -15.21
CA ALA A 39 8.62 -28.62 -13.86
C ALA A 39 7.39 -27.92 -13.27
N TYR A 40 6.20 -28.48 -13.47
CA TYR A 40 5.01 -28.15 -12.69
C TYR A 40 5.21 -28.57 -11.23
N THR A 41 6.18 -27.95 -10.56
CA THR A 41 6.31 -28.01 -9.11
C THR A 41 5.08 -27.32 -8.57
N SER A 42 4.31 -28.03 -7.74
CA SER A 42 3.01 -27.58 -7.21
C SER A 42 3.04 -26.18 -6.62
N SER A 43 4.21 -25.75 -6.11
CA SER A 43 4.44 -24.43 -5.53
C SER A 43 4.40 -23.27 -6.53
N VAL A 44 4.86 -23.47 -7.77
CA VAL A 44 4.96 -22.38 -8.78
C VAL A 44 3.58 -21.90 -9.23
N VAL A 45 2.60 -22.80 -9.21
CA VAL A 45 1.18 -22.50 -9.53
C VAL A 45 0.57 -21.52 -8.52
N LEU A 46 1.15 -21.37 -7.33
CA LEU A 46 0.67 -20.41 -6.32
C LEU A 46 1.14 -18.97 -6.60
N LEU A 47 2.19 -18.77 -7.39
CA LEU A 47 2.75 -17.43 -7.65
C LEU A 47 1.73 -16.49 -8.35
N PRO A 48 0.97 -16.93 -9.38
CA PRO A 48 -0.10 -16.13 -9.95
C PRO A 48 -1.22 -15.79 -8.95
N LEU A 49 -1.54 -16.70 -8.01
CA LEU A 49 -2.54 -16.41 -6.97
C LEU A 49 -2.06 -15.29 -6.03
N ILE A 50 -0.78 -15.30 -5.66
CA ILE A 50 -0.18 -14.25 -4.83
C ILE A 50 -0.08 -12.92 -5.59
N ALA A 51 0.03 -12.95 -6.93
CA ALA A 51 0.06 -11.74 -7.74
C ALA A 51 -1.26 -10.94 -7.65
N ILE A 52 -2.41 -11.60 -7.43
CA ILE A 52 -3.74 -10.97 -7.38
C ILE A 52 -3.81 -9.85 -6.33
N PRO A 53 -3.59 -10.10 -5.02
CA PRO A 53 -3.66 -9.04 -4.02
C PRO A 53 -2.62 -7.93 -4.25
N ILE A 54 -1.45 -8.26 -4.81
CA ILE A 54 -0.40 -7.28 -5.12
C ILE A 54 -0.87 -6.32 -6.22
N VAL A 55 -1.39 -6.84 -7.33
CA VAL A 55 -1.89 -6.01 -8.43
C VAL A 55 -3.13 -5.22 -8.01
N ILE A 56 -4.04 -5.83 -7.24
CA ILE A 56 -5.22 -5.13 -6.71
C ILE A 56 -4.81 -3.96 -5.83
N SER A 57 -3.82 -4.12 -4.95
CA SER A 57 -3.32 -3.01 -4.13
C SER A 57 -2.73 -1.87 -4.98
N ALA A 58 -2.11 -2.18 -6.12
CA ALA A 58 -1.61 -1.19 -7.08
C ALA A 58 -2.74 -0.43 -7.80
N ILE A 59 -3.82 -1.13 -8.16
CA ILE A 59 -5.03 -0.55 -8.80
C ILE A 59 -5.74 0.40 -7.84
N ILE A 60 -6.03 -0.07 -6.63
CA ILE A 60 -6.70 0.72 -5.60
C ILE A 60 -5.79 1.88 -5.16
N GLY A 61 -4.47 1.72 -5.26
CA GLY A 61 -3.52 2.70 -4.78
C GLY A 61 -3.48 2.77 -3.26
N TRP A 62 -3.81 1.65 -2.62
CA TRP A 62 -3.93 1.54 -1.18
C TRP A 62 -3.22 0.28 -0.71
N ASP A 63 -2.34 0.42 0.28
CA ASP A 63 -1.68 -0.69 0.96
C ASP A 63 -1.95 -0.63 2.47
N PRO A 64 -2.50 -1.71 3.08
CA PRO A 64 -2.67 -1.77 4.54
C PRO A 64 -1.35 -1.60 5.30
N VAL A 65 -0.22 -2.03 4.75
CA VAL A 65 1.09 -1.88 5.40
C VAL A 65 1.45 -0.40 5.50
N TYR A 66 1.26 0.38 4.43
CA TYR A 66 1.48 1.83 4.49
C TYR A 66 0.54 2.52 5.47
N ALA A 67 -0.72 2.09 5.56
CA ALA A 67 -1.66 2.64 6.53
C ALA A 67 -1.22 2.42 7.99
N LEU A 68 -0.57 1.29 8.28
CA LEU A 68 -0.04 0.99 9.62
C LEU A 68 1.22 1.79 9.97
N PHE A 69 2.02 2.17 8.97
CA PHE A 69 3.30 2.86 9.18
C PHE A 69 3.27 4.36 8.87
N GLN A 70 2.17 4.89 8.31
CA GLN A 70 1.98 6.33 8.17
C GLN A 70 1.82 6.98 9.54
N LYS A 71 2.85 7.71 9.97
CA LYS A 71 2.73 8.64 11.08
C LYS A 71 1.70 9.69 10.69
N SER A 72 0.63 9.79 11.47
CA SER A 72 -0.43 10.80 11.30
C SER A 72 0.21 12.16 11.00
N PRO A 73 -0.10 12.82 9.87
CA PRO A 73 0.42 14.14 9.60
C PRO A 73 -0.08 15.05 10.73
N ILE A 74 0.85 15.65 11.48
CA ILE A 74 0.52 16.66 12.49
C ILE A 74 -0.42 17.66 11.79
N PRO A 75 -1.65 17.86 12.29
CA PRO A 75 -2.58 18.77 11.66
C PRO A 75 -1.88 20.11 11.50
N LYS A 76 -1.89 20.70 10.29
CA LYS A 76 -1.19 21.96 10.02
C LYS A 76 -1.55 23.06 11.03
N LEU A 77 -2.79 23.02 11.56
CA LEU A 77 -3.26 23.89 12.64
C LEU A 77 -2.48 23.72 13.96
N LEU A 78 -2.09 22.50 14.30
CA LEU A 78 -1.32 22.17 15.50
C LEU A 78 0.15 22.60 15.34
N ALA A 79 0.71 22.43 14.13
CA ALA A 79 2.04 22.95 13.80
C ALA A 79 2.08 24.49 13.80
N PHE A 80 1.03 25.15 13.30
CA PHE A 80 0.96 26.61 13.26
C PHE A 80 0.85 27.23 14.66
N ASN A 81 0.08 26.60 15.55
CA ASN A 81 -0.04 27.07 16.94
C ASN A 81 1.25 26.87 17.75
N MET A 82 2.07 25.86 17.44
CA MET A 82 3.39 25.70 18.06
C MET A 82 4.42 26.73 17.60
N LEU A 83 4.21 27.36 16.44
CA LEU A 83 5.09 28.38 15.88
C LEU A 83 4.72 29.81 16.28
N LYS A 84 3.59 30.00 16.98
CA LYS A 84 3.25 31.31 17.55
C LYS A 84 4.03 31.48 18.85
N PRO A 85 5.08 32.33 18.90
CA PRO A 85 5.70 32.66 20.17
C PRO A 85 4.64 33.26 21.09
N ALA A 86 4.60 32.82 22.34
CA ALA A 86 3.78 33.42 23.38
C ALA A 86 4.30 34.84 23.64
N THR A 87 3.83 35.81 22.85
CA THR A 87 4.03 37.23 23.12
C THR A 87 2.92 37.65 24.07
N GLU A 88 3.25 37.73 25.36
CA GLU A 88 2.61 38.61 26.34
C GLU A 88 2.87 40.09 26.00
#